data_AF-R9JAG0-F1
#
_entry.id   AF-R9JAG0-F1
#
_cell.length_a   1.000
_cell.length_b   1.000
_cell.length_c   1.000
_cell.angle_alpha   90.00
_cell.angle_beta   90.00
_cell.angle_gamma   90.00
#
_symmetry.space_group_name_H-M   'P 1'
#
loop_
_entity.id
_entity.type
_entity.pdbx_description
1 polymer ?
#
loop_
_entity_poly.entity_id
_entity_poly.type
_entity_poly.pdbx_seq_one_letter_code
_entity_poly.pdbx_strand_id
1 'polypeptide(L)'
;MAKVVCESCGTSFLYNVVKDMEICPVCGKPLWEDSAEETEKVDNFSQNKVLSFGDGVELGENDSFDEDKIDFWWYEIIEPGDVWEGITFTDGDVSANCAKCGHFVGSVPYPVAKTKDYLLIDSRFKSKCGHCGNELKNHILSKRPADWADPRKRDMWVKDYENIPKCPICSSIKIHKISLTNKAASALAFGVLSVGHVSKTYKCDTCGAKF
;
A
#
# COMPACT_ATOMS: atom_id res chain seq x y z
N MET A 1 -9.58 -0.12 40.65
CA MET A 1 -10.02 -0.13 39.23
C MET A 1 -9.09 -1.07 38.49
N ALA A 2 -9.61 -2.15 37.93
CA ALA A 2 -8.77 -3.08 37.18
C ALA A 2 -8.18 -2.36 35.95
N LYS A 3 -6.87 -2.50 35.75
CA LYS A 3 -6.15 -1.97 34.58
C LYS A 3 -5.64 -3.15 33.77
N VAL A 4 -5.74 -3.02 32.45
CA VAL A 4 -5.23 -4.00 31.48
C VAL A 4 -4.02 -3.37 30.83
N VAL A 5 -2.87 -4.05 30.85
CA VAL A 5 -1.66 -3.58 30.20
C VAL A 5 -1.44 -4.43 28.95
N CYS A 6 -1.32 -3.79 27.79
CA CYS A 6 -0.97 -4.50 26.56
C CYS A 6 0.49 -4.95 26.63
N GLU A 7 0.73 -6.26 26.54
CA GLU A 7 2.07 -6.84 26.63
C GLU A 7 2.98 -6.47 25.46
N SER A 8 2.39 -6.13 24.31
CA SER A 8 3.14 -5.77 23.12
C SER A 8 3.67 -4.35 23.09
N CYS A 9 2.96 -3.38 23.68
CA CYS A 9 3.35 -1.97 23.62
C CYS A 9 3.44 -1.29 25.00
N GLY A 10 3.14 -2.02 26.08
CA GLY A 10 3.20 -1.52 27.46
C GLY A 10 2.10 -0.51 27.81
N THR A 11 1.15 -0.23 26.90
CA THR A 11 0.09 0.75 27.17
C THR A 11 -0.91 0.20 28.19
N SER A 12 -1.18 1.00 29.22
CA SER A 12 -2.17 0.66 30.25
C SER A 12 -3.55 1.27 29.94
N PHE A 13 -4.58 0.45 29.95
CA PHE A 13 -5.98 0.81 29.75
C PHE A 13 -6.81 0.55 31.01
N LEU A 14 -7.96 1.21 31.14
CA LEU A 14 -8.95 0.85 32.14
C LEU A 14 -9.75 -0.35 31.65
N TYR A 15 -9.91 -1.37 32.48
CA TYR A 15 -10.61 -2.62 32.12
C TYR A 15 -11.98 -2.36 31.48
N ASN A 16 -12.79 -1.48 32.05
CA ASN A 16 -14.14 -1.17 31.54
C ASN A 16 -14.17 -0.56 30.13
N VAL A 17 -13.05 0.00 29.66
CA VAL A 17 -12.94 0.61 28.33
C VAL A 17 -12.59 -0.44 27.27
N VAL A 18 -11.82 -1.47 27.66
CA VAL A 18 -11.23 -2.44 26.73
C VAL A 18 -11.78 -3.86 26.89
N LYS A 19 -12.70 -4.10 27.84
CA LYS A 19 -13.30 -5.41 28.14
C LYS A 19 -13.98 -6.07 26.92
N ASP A 20 -14.45 -5.26 25.96
CA ASP A 20 -15.14 -5.74 24.75
C ASP A 20 -14.21 -5.61 23.51
N MET A 21 -12.92 -5.33 23.70
CA MET A 21 -11.95 -5.15 22.62
C MET A 21 -10.99 -6.33 22.56
N GLU A 22 -10.97 -7.06 21.44
CA GLU A 22 -10.04 -8.16 21.21
C GLU A 22 -8.62 -7.66 20.86
N ILE A 23 -8.53 -6.44 20.32
CA ILE A 23 -7.29 -5.88 19.75
C ILE A 23 -6.91 -4.57 20.44
N CYS A 24 -5.62 -4.37 20.69
CA CYS A 24 -5.06 -3.16 21.27
C CYS A 24 -5.27 -1.96 20.33
N PRO A 25 -5.94 -0.88 20.77
CA PRO A 25 -6.18 0.29 19.92
C PRO A 25 -4.91 1.11 19.62
N VAL A 26 -3.79 0.81 20.26
CA VAL A 26 -2.51 1.51 20.06
C VAL A 26 -1.61 0.79 19.07
N CYS A 27 -1.52 -0.54 19.15
CA CYS A 27 -0.56 -1.31 18.35
C CYS A 27 -1.16 -2.40 17.46
N GLY A 28 -2.48 -2.62 17.54
CA GLY A 28 -3.15 -3.59 16.66
C GLY A 28 -2.93 -5.06 17.01
N LYS A 29 -2.26 -5.38 18.12
CA LYS A 29 -2.05 -6.76 18.60
C LYS A 29 -3.10 -7.20 19.63
N PRO A 30 -3.34 -8.51 19.81
CA PRO A 30 -4.35 -9.01 20.76
C PRO A 30 -4.15 -8.46 22.17
N LEU A 31 -5.26 -8.10 22.83
CA LEU A 31 -5.25 -7.61 24.23
C LEU A 31 -5.38 -8.73 25.26
N TRP A 32 -5.92 -9.87 24.85
CA TRP A 32 -6.21 -11.02 25.70
C TRP A 32 -5.55 -12.25 25.08
N GLU A 33 -4.94 -13.09 25.90
CA GLU A 33 -4.48 -14.41 25.47
C GLU A 33 -5.62 -15.39 25.74
N ASP A 34 -6.35 -15.78 24.70
CA ASP A 34 -7.36 -16.82 24.84
C ASP A 34 -6.70 -18.21 24.79
N SER A 35 -6.83 -18.94 25.88
CA SER A 35 -6.45 -20.35 26.00
C SER A 35 -7.49 -21.27 25.33
N ALA A 36 -6.99 -22.08 24.40
CA ALA A 36 -7.57 -23.31 23.82
C ALA A 36 -8.57 -23.17 22.65
N GLU A 37 -8.02 -22.92 21.46
CA GLU A 37 -8.01 -24.01 20.46
C GLU A 37 -6.57 -24.53 20.35
N GLU A 38 -6.30 -25.74 20.89
CA GLU A 38 -5.06 -26.47 20.62
C GLU A 38 -5.12 -26.91 19.14
N THR A 39 -4.21 -26.46 18.28
CA THR A 39 -2.88 -27.05 18.10
C THR A 39 -2.14 -26.11 17.12
N GLU A 40 -0.91 -25.66 17.29
CA GLU A 40 0.25 -26.18 18.00
C GLU A 40 1.04 -25.03 18.65
N LYS A 41 1.74 -25.37 19.73
CA LYS A 41 2.61 -24.49 20.49
C LYS A 41 3.63 -23.81 19.58
N VAL A 42 3.68 -22.49 19.65
CA VAL A 42 4.83 -21.69 19.17
C VAL A 42 5.98 -21.96 20.14
N ASP A 43 6.65 -23.10 19.95
CA ASP A 43 8.04 -23.22 20.36
C ASP A 43 8.85 -22.37 19.38
N ASN A 44 9.48 -21.34 19.92
CA ASN A 44 10.41 -20.44 19.25
C ASN A 44 11.72 -21.20 18.95
N PHE A 45 11.64 -22.23 18.10
CA PHE A 45 12.75 -23.01 17.61
C PHE A 45 12.40 -23.61 16.25
N SER A 46 12.75 -22.88 15.17
CA SER A 46 12.99 -23.41 13.82
C SER A 46 12.13 -24.62 13.42
N GLN A 47 10.81 -24.47 13.37
CA GLN A 47 9.98 -25.46 12.69
C GLN A 47 10.02 -25.16 11.19
N ASN A 48 10.96 -25.80 10.51
CA ASN A 48 10.95 -26.02 9.07
C ASN A 48 9.66 -26.78 8.70
N LYS A 49 8.52 -26.09 8.67
CA LYS A 49 7.38 -26.56 7.89
C LYS A 49 7.89 -26.55 6.46
N VAL A 50 8.17 -27.74 5.92
CA VAL A 50 8.62 -27.88 4.53
C VAL A 50 7.47 -27.41 3.65
N LEU A 51 7.52 -26.14 3.25
CA LEU A 51 6.60 -25.57 2.29
C LEU A 51 6.84 -26.29 0.95
N SER A 52 5.78 -26.89 0.41
CA SER A 52 5.81 -27.62 -0.84
C SER A 52 4.48 -27.45 -1.57
N PHE A 53 4.48 -27.74 -2.87
CA PHE A 53 3.26 -27.73 -3.70
C PHE A 53 2.58 -29.12 -3.74
N GLY A 54 2.99 -30.06 -2.89
CA GLY A 54 2.52 -31.45 -2.87
C GLY A 54 3.45 -32.42 -3.60
N ASP A 55 3.04 -33.68 -3.64
CA ASP A 55 3.83 -34.77 -4.23
C ASP A 55 3.98 -34.59 -5.75
N GLY A 56 5.22 -34.68 -6.24
CA GLY A 56 5.54 -34.62 -7.67
C GLY A 56 5.92 -33.24 -8.22
N VAL A 57 5.99 -32.21 -7.39
CA VAL A 57 6.51 -30.88 -7.77
C VAL A 57 7.92 -30.70 -7.19
N GLU A 58 8.93 -30.72 -8.05
CA GLU A 58 10.32 -30.44 -7.67
C GLU A 58 10.61 -28.94 -7.77
N LEU A 59 11.21 -28.37 -6.72
CA LEU A 59 11.63 -26.97 -6.67
C LEU A 59 13.03 -26.81 -7.27
N GLY A 60 13.22 -25.78 -8.08
CA GLY A 60 14.51 -25.41 -8.63
C GLY A 60 15.40 -24.68 -7.64
N GLU A 61 16.68 -24.50 -7.99
CA GLU A 61 17.69 -23.85 -7.14
C GLU A 61 17.34 -22.40 -6.76
N ASN A 62 16.53 -21.73 -7.59
CA ASN A 62 16.12 -20.34 -7.37
C ASN A 62 14.75 -20.21 -6.68
N ASP A 63 14.09 -21.32 -6.37
CA ASP A 63 12.74 -21.32 -5.83
C ASP A 63 12.82 -21.24 -4.31
N SER A 64 12.29 -20.16 -3.73
CA SER A 64 12.33 -19.94 -2.29
C SER A 64 11.03 -19.35 -1.77
N PHE A 65 10.61 -19.80 -0.58
CA PHE A 65 9.48 -19.23 0.14
C PHE A 65 9.89 -18.09 1.09
N ASP A 66 11.19 -17.75 1.14
CA ASP A 66 11.70 -16.77 2.08
C ASP A 66 11.19 -15.36 1.74
N GLU A 67 10.70 -14.63 2.74
CA GLU A 67 10.08 -13.32 2.55
C GLU A 67 11.06 -12.26 2.01
N ASP A 68 12.36 -12.41 2.29
CA ASP A 68 13.43 -11.53 1.81
C ASP A 68 13.79 -11.76 0.34
N LYS A 69 13.34 -12.88 -0.26
CA LYS A 69 13.59 -13.25 -1.66
C LYS A 69 12.37 -13.05 -2.55
N ILE A 70 11.39 -12.29 -2.09
CA ILE A 70 10.19 -12.00 -2.87
C ILE A 70 10.50 -10.90 -3.89
N ASP A 71 10.53 -11.27 -5.16
CA ASP A 71 10.70 -10.32 -6.25
C ASP A 71 9.39 -9.62 -6.60
N PHE A 72 8.32 -10.40 -6.78
CA PHE A 72 6.99 -9.94 -7.16
C PHE A 72 5.90 -10.56 -6.28
N TRP A 73 4.82 -9.80 -6.05
CA TRP A 73 3.62 -10.23 -5.34
C TRP A 73 2.51 -10.53 -6.34
N TRP A 74 1.88 -11.71 -6.29
CA TRP A 74 0.64 -11.95 -7.05
C TRP A 74 -0.57 -11.46 -6.25
N TYR A 75 -1.61 -11.00 -6.94
CA TYR A 75 -2.84 -10.56 -6.27
C TYR A 75 -4.14 -11.02 -6.92
N GLU A 76 -4.07 -11.51 -8.16
CA GLU A 76 -5.21 -11.99 -8.91
C GLU A 76 -4.74 -13.04 -9.92
N ILE A 77 -5.57 -14.06 -10.12
CA ILE A 77 -5.36 -15.13 -11.08
C ILE A 77 -6.57 -15.09 -12.01
N ILE A 78 -6.31 -15.04 -13.30
CA ILE A 78 -7.30 -15.20 -14.37
C ILE A 78 -7.19 -16.66 -14.82
N GLU A 79 -8.28 -17.43 -14.70
CA GLU A 79 -8.25 -18.85 -15.03
C GLU A 79 -8.28 -19.04 -16.57
N PRO A 80 -7.69 -20.12 -17.10
CA PRO A 80 -7.73 -20.40 -18.53
C PRO A 80 -9.18 -20.50 -19.04
N GLY A 81 -9.49 -19.76 -20.09
CA GLY A 81 -10.82 -19.66 -20.68
C GLY A 81 -11.68 -18.50 -20.14
N ASP A 82 -11.23 -17.80 -19.11
CA ASP A 82 -11.95 -16.64 -18.59
C ASP A 82 -12.00 -15.49 -19.61
N VAL A 83 -13.07 -14.69 -19.52
CA VAL A 83 -13.28 -13.52 -20.37
C VAL A 83 -13.25 -12.27 -19.51
N TRP A 84 -12.31 -11.38 -19.78
CA TRP A 84 -12.21 -10.07 -19.13
C TRP A 84 -12.20 -8.98 -20.20
N GLU A 85 -13.12 -8.02 -20.09
CA GLU A 85 -13.31 -6.92 -21.05
C GLU A 85 -13.42 -7.36 -22.52
N GLY A 86 -13.99 -8.55 -22.77
CA GLY A 86 -14.16 -9.10 -24.12
C GLY A 86 -12.91 -9.80 -24.68
N ILE A 87 -11.85 -9.93 -23.89
CA ILE A 87 -10.65 -10.70 -24.21
C ILE A 87 -10.76 -12.06 -23.52
N THR A 88 -10.61 -13.14 -24.30
CA THR A 88 -10.52 -14.51 -23.77
C THR A 88 -9.07 -14.85 -23.45
N PHE A 89 -8.81 -15.25 -22.20
CA PHE A 89 -7.49 -15.65 -21.72
C PHE A 89 -7.31 -17.15 -21.92
N THR A 90 -6.83 -17.57 -23.10
CA THR A 90 -6.71 -19.00 -23.46
C THR A 90 -5.87 -19.79 -22.47
N ASP A 91 -4.78 -19.20 -22.00
CA ASP A 91 -3.80 -19.86 -21.13
C ASP A 91 -3.87 -19.39 -19.67
N GLY A 92 -4.84 -18.54 -19.34
CA GLY A 92 -4.92 -17.84 -18.06
C GLY A 92 -3.84 -16.75 -17.92
N ASP A 93 -3.85 -16.04 -16.80
CA ASP A 93 -2.85 -15.01 -16.50
C ASP A 93 -2.74 -14.78 -14.99
N VAL A 94 -1.61 -14.24 -14.54
CA VAL A 94 -1.41 -13.83 -13.16
C VAL A 94 -1.05 -12.36 -13.12
N SER A 95 -1.84 -11.61 -12.35
CA SER A 95 -1.56 -10.21 -12.09
C SER A 95 -0.61 -10.06 -10.92
N ALA A 96 0.52 -9.37 -11.15
CA ALA A 96 1.56 -9.20 -10.15
C ALA A 96 2.02 -7.74 -9.98
N ASN A 97 2.58 -7.44 -8.80
CA ASN A 97 3.24 -6.18 -8.50
C ASN A 97 4.72 -6.42 -8.16
N CYS A 98 5.56 -5.47 -8.52
CA CYS A 98 6.94 -5.48 -8.10
C CYS A 98 7.04 -5.28 -6.58
N ALA A 99 7.69 -6.20 -5.86
CA ALA A 99 7.85 -6.08 -4.41
C ALA A 99 8.69 -4.86 -4.02
N LYS A 100 9.66 -4.49 -4.87
CA LYS A 100 10.57 -3.35 -4.64
C LYS A 100 9.92 -1.98 -4.82
N CYS A 101 9.07 -1.80 -5.84
CA CYS A 101 8.55 -0.46 -6.20
C CYS A 101 7.03 -0.38 -6.36
N GLY A 102 6.31 -1.50 -6.25
CA GLY A 102 4.86 -1.59 -6.43
C GLY A 102 4.35 -1.42 -7.86
N HIS A 103 5.23 -1.20 -8.83
CA HIS A 103 4.82 -1.11 -10.23
C HIS A 103 4.14 -2.42 -10.67
N PHE A 104 3.08 -2.29 -11.46
CA PHE A 104 2.39 -3.42 -12.05
C PHE A 104 3.33 -4.16 -13.00
N VAL A 105 3.49 -5.47 -12.79
CA VAL A 105 4.24 -6.35 -13.67
C VAL A 105 3.20 -7.15 -14.43
N GLY A 106 2.92 -6.70 -15.66
CA GLY A 106 1.88 -7.31 -16.48
C GLY A 106 2.27 -8.70 -16.98
N SER A 107 1.26 -9.56 -17.05
CA SER A 107 1.20 -10.91 -17.60
C SER A 107 2.29 -11.88 -17.15
N VAL A 108 2.23 -12.24 -15.87
CA VAL A 108 2.95 -13.41 -15.38
C VAL A 108 2.20 -14.66 -15.86
N PRO A 109 2.88 -15.67 -16.44
CA PRO A 109 2.21 -16.85 -16.96
C PRO A 109 1.42 -17.57 -15.87
N TYR A 110 0.37 -18.27 -16.29
CA TYR A 110 -0.40 -19.13 -15.40
C TYR A 110 0.52 -20.15 -14.70
N PRO A 111 0.33 -20.40 -13.39
CA PRO A 111 1.29 -21.15 -12.60
C PRO A 111 1.30 -22.64 -12.92
N VAL A 112 2.47 -23.26 -12.82
CA VAL A 112 2.68 -24.72 -12.91
C VAL A 112 2.06 -25.42 -11.70
N ALA A 113 2.16 -24.79 -10.53
CA ALA A 113 1.52 -25.24 -9.31
C ALA A 113 1.05 -24.05 -8.45
N LYS A 114 -0.03 -24.23 -7.70
CA LYS A 114 -0.57 -23.18 -6.82
C LYS A 114 -1.02 -23.72 -5.49
N THR A 115 -0.78 -22.94 -4.44
CA THR A 115 -1.39 -23.09 -3.13
C THR A 115 -2.27 -21.86 -2.84
N LYS A 116 -2.81 -21.75 -1.63
CA LYS A 116 -3.58 -20.58 -1.20
C LYS A 116 -2.78 -19.27 -1.28
N ASP A 117 -1.49 -19.33 -0.96
CA ASP A 117 -0.64 -18.16 -0.72
C ASP A 117 0.58 -18.09 -1.64
N TYR A 118 0.93 -19.18 -2.33
CA TYR A 118 2.11 -19.25 -3.20
C TYR A 118 1.75 -19.79 -4.58
N LEU A 119 2.39 -19.25 -5.61
CA LEU A 119 2.34 -19.75 -6.99
C LEU A 119 3.74 -20.13 -7.44
N LEU A 120 3.88 -21.27 -8.10
CA LEU A 120 5.10 -21.66 -8.80
C LEU A 120 4.93 -21.37 -10.28
N ILE A 121 5.75 -20.48 -10.82
CA ILE A 121 5.80 -20.19 -12.25
C ILE A 121 6.89 -21.01 -12.93
N ASP A 122 6.77 -21.20 -14.24
CA ASP A 122 7.73 -21.97 -15.03
C ASP A 122 9.13 -21.32 -14.97
N SER A 123 10.15 -22.10 -14.66
CA SER A 123 11.54 -21.62 -14.51
C SER A 123 12.16 -21.06 -15.80
N ARG A 124 11.54 -21.30 -16.95
CA ARG A 124 11.92 -20.70 -18.23
C ARG A 124 11.44 -19.25 -18.36
N PHE A 125 10.45 -18.86 -17.55
CA PHE A 125 9.92 -17.51 -17.57
C PHE A 125 10.89 -16.54 -16.88
N LYS A 126 11.38 -15.58 -17.65
CA LYS A 126 12.22 -14.50 -17.17
C LYS A 126 11.49 -13.19 -17.34
N SER A 127 11.43 -12.40 -16.28
CA SER A 127 10.80 -11.08 -16.31
C SER A 127 11.62 -10.10 -15.49
N LYS A 128 11.40 -8.81 -15.77
CA LYS A 128 11.92 -7.72 -14.95
C LYS A 128 10.91 -6.60 -14.90
N CYS A 129 10.87 -5.90 -13.77
CA CYS A 129 10.03 -4.73 -13.59
C CYS A 129 10.46 -3.63 -14.57
N GLY A 130 9.55 -3.22 -15.47
CA GLY A 130 9.81 -2.16 -16.45
C GLY A 130 10.08 -0.77 -15.83
N HIS A 131 9.72 -0.57 -14.55
CA HIS A 131 9.91 0.70 -13.84
C HIS A 131 11.24 0.78 -13.10
N CYS A 132 11.56 -0.19 -12.23
CA CYS A 132 12.75 -0.13 -11.38
C CYS A 132 13.85 -1.14 -11.75
N GLY A 133 13.60 -2.00 -12.73
CA GLY A 133 14.56 -3.02 -13.18
C GLY A 133 14.70 -4.23 -12.25
N ASN A 134 13.84 -4.40 -11.22
CA ASN A 134 13.89 -5.60 -10.38
C ASN A 134 13.65 -6.85 -11.23
N GLU A 135 14.60 -7.77 -11.25
CA GLU A 135 14.53 -9.01 -12.00
C GLU A 135 13.77 -10.07 -11.21
N LEU A 136 13.02 -10.91 -11.90
CA LEU A 136 12.43 -12.13 -11.34
C LEU A 136 13.52 -13.18 -11.20
N LYS A 137 13.99 -13.40 -9.98
CA LYS A 137 14.97 -14.43 -9.65
C LYS A 137 14.29 -15.62 -9.00
N ASN A 138 13.30 -15.37 -8.16
CA ASN A 138 12.50 -16.38 -7.49
C ASN A 138 11.27 -16.75 -8.32
N HIS A 139 11.13 -18.03 -8.68
CA HIS A 139 9.95 -18.51 -9.43
C HIS A 139 8.76 -18.84 -8.51
N ILE A 140 8.91 -18.67 -7.20
CA ILE A 140 7.79 -18.68 -6.26
C ILE A 140 7.30 -17.26 -6.07
N LEU A 141 6.03 -17.03 -6.42
CA LEU A 141 5.34 -15.78 -6.15
C LEU A 141 4.50 -15.92 -4.90
N SER A 142 4.79 -15.07 -3.93
CA SER A 142 3.98 -14.95 -2.71
C SER A 142 2.77 -14.06 -2.95
N LYS A 143 1.68 -14.35 -2.24
CA LYS A 143 0.45 -13.58 -2.30
C LYS A 143 0.67 -12.21 -1.69
N ARG A 144 0.18 -11.18 -2.36
CA ARG A 144 0.23 -9.81 -1.88
C ARG A 144 -0.46 -9.71 -0.52
N PRO A 145 0.22 -9.19 0.53
CA PRO A 145 -0.38 -9.00 1.84
C PRO A 145 -1.63 -8.13 1.77
N ALA A 146 -2.60 -8.38 2.64
CA ALA A 146 -3.85 -7.60 2.68
C ALA A 146 -3.61 -6.14 3.09
N ASP A 147 -2.60 -5.91 3.92
CA ASP A 147 -2.14 -4.59 4.38
C ASP A 147 -1.09 -3.96 3.45
N TRP A 148 -0.84 -4.56 2.28
CA TRP A 148 0.14 -4.03 1.32
C TRP A 148 -0.25 -2.62 0.86
N ALA A 149 0.60 -1.65 1.22
CA ALA A 149 0.47 -0.28 0.79
C ALA A 149 1.30 -0.05 -0.47
N ASP A 150 0.66 0.37 -1.55
CA ASP A 150 1.34 0.71 -2.80
C ASP A 150 2.40 1.81 -2.56
N PRO A 151 3.71 1.49 -2.71
CA PRO A 151 4.79 2.47 -2.55
C PRO A 151 4.61 3.70 -3.43
N ARG A 152 4.01 3.55 -4.62
CA ARG A 152 3.75 4.65 -5.56
C ARG A 152 2.72 5.64 -5.03
N LYS A 153 1.73 5.17 -4.25
CA LYS A 153 0.75 6.07 -3.62
C LYS A 153 1.47 6.99 -2.64
N ARG A 154 2.36 6.45 -1.79
CA ARG A 154 3.15 7.24 -0.83
C ARG A 154 3.90 8.37 -1.55
N ASP A 155 4.57 8.07 -2.66
CA ASP A 155 5.34 9.06 -3.42
C ASP A 155 4.46 10.10 -4.14
N MET A 156 3.27 9.70 -4.61
CA MET A 156 2.28 10.64 -5.17
C MET A 156 1.82 11.67 -4.14
N TRP A 157 1.47 11.24 -2.92
CA TRP A 157 1.05 12.17 -1.86
C TRP A 157 2.16 13.15 -1.49
N VAL A 158 3.43 12.72 -1.49
CA VAL A 158 4.58 13.59 -1.22
C VAL A 158 4.75 14.64 -2.33
N LYS A 159 4.71 14.23 -3.61
CA LYS A 159 4.81 15.16 -4.74
C LYS A 159 3.65 16.14 -4.78
N ASP A 160 2.42 15.69 -4.56
CA ASP A 160 1.28 16.58 -4.50
C ASP A 160 1.40 17.55 -3.32
N TYR A 161 1.85 17.07 -2.14
CA TYR A 161 2.08 17.93 -0.97
C TYR A 161 3.13 19.03 -1.20
N GLU A 162 4.19 18.75 -1.97
CA GLU A 162 5.18 19.75 -2.37
C GLU A 162 4.62 20.77 -3.37
N ASN A 163 3.71 20.33 -4.25
CA ASN A 163 3.09 21.17 -5.28
C ASN A 163 1.81 21.89 -4.81
N ILE A 164 1.33 21.65 -3.59
CA ILE A 164 0.22 22.43 -3.02
C ILE A 164 0.69 23.87 -2.81
N PRO A 165 -0.01 24.87 -3.37
CA PRO A 165 0.32 26.28 -3.17
C PRO A 165 0.24 26.65 -1.68
N LYS A 166 1.32 27.22 -1.15
CA LYS A 166 1.46 27.62 0.26
C LYS A 166 1.47 29.15 0.37
N CYS A 167 1.02 29.66 1.52
CA CYS A 167 1.19 31.07 1.81
C CYS A 167 2.68 31.42 1.94
N PRO A 168 3.23 32.39 1.18
CA PRO A 168 4.64 32.77 1.27
C PRO A 168 5.01 33.47 2.59
N ILE A 169 4.02 33.83 3.40
CA ILE A 169 4.22 34.52 4.69
C ILE A 169 4.26 33.52 5.86
N CYS A 170 3.36 32.54 5.88
CA CYS A 170 3.20 31.63 7.02
C CYS A 170 3.24 30.14 6.66
N SER A 171 3.48 29.81 5.38
CA SER A 171 3.51 28.44 4.84
C SER A 171 2.22 27.62 5.00
N SER A 172 1.12 28.24 5.42
CA SER A 172 -0.18 27.57 5.52
C SER A 172 -0.70 27.15 4.13
N ILE A 173 -1.24 25.94 4.05
CA ILE A 173 -1.97 25.41 2.89
C ILE A 173 -3.45 25.86 2.88
N LYS A 174 -3.93 26.49 3.96
CA LYS A 174 -5.29 27.03 4.06
C LYS A 174 -5.36 28.36 3.30
N ILE A 175 -5.52 28.23 1.99
CA ILE A 175 -5.65 29.36 1.07
C ILE A 175 -6.88 29.14 0.19
N HIS A 176 -7.57 30.23 -0.15
CA HIS A 176 -8.66 30.19 -1.12
C HIS A 176 -8.41 31.21 -2.23
N LYS A 177 -8.92 30.89 -3.43
CA LYS A 177 -8.83 31.78 -4.59
C LYS A 177 -9.77 32.97 -4.39
N ILE A 178 -9.27 34.17 -4.60
CA ILE A 178 -10.08 35.38 -4.56
C ILE A 178 -10.97 35.40 -5.80
N SER A 179 -12.29 35.34 -5.61
CA SER A 179 -13.26 35.38 -6.71
C SER A 179 -13.07 36.60 -7.62
N LEU A 180 -13.21 36.39 -8.94
CA LEU A 180 -13.14 37.45 -9.97
C LEU A 180 -14.16 38.58 -9.73
N THR A 181 -15.29 38.29 -9.10
CA THR A 181 -16.32 39.29 -8.77
C THR A 181 -15.80 40.36 -7.79
N ASN A 182 -14.88 40.01 -6.89
CA ASN A 182 -14.21 40.99 -6.02
C ASN A 182 -13.17 41.85 -6.77
N LYS A 183 -12.67 41.37 -7.92
CA LYS A 183 -11.70 42.11 -8.76
C LYS A 183 -12.37 43.18 -9.64
N ALA A 184 -13.58 42.90 -10.14
CA ALA A 184 -14.32 43.87 -10.94
C ALA A 184 -14.78 45.09 -10.11
N ALA A 185 -15.24 44.87 -8.87
CA ALA A 185 -15.64 45.96 -7.97
C ALA A 185 -14.46 46.87 -7.58
N SER A 186 -13.25 46.33 -7.46
CA SER A 186 -12.04 47.10 -7.11
C SER A 186 -11.45 47.86 -8.30
N ALA A 187 -11.50 47.30 -9.51
CA ALA A 187 -11.09 47.98 -10.74
C ALA A 187 -11.97 49.20 -11.07
N LEU A 188 -13.28 49.12 -10.77
CA LEU A 188 -14.23 50.21 -10.98
C LEU A 188 -14.06 51.37 -9.98
N ALA A 189 -13.58 51.09 -8.77
CA ALA A 189 -13.44 52.10 -7.72
C ALA A 189 -12.10 52.88 -7.75
N PHE A 190 -11.01 52.32 -8.32
CA PHE A 190 -9.65 52.89 -8.16
C PHE A 190 -8.85 53.11 -9.47
N GLY A 191 -9.41 52.83 -10.65
CA GLY A 191 -8.74 53.11 -11.93
C GLY A 191 -7.35 52.46 -12.08
N VAL A 192 -6.45 53.05 -12.87
CA VAL A 192 -5.11 52.53 -13.23
C VAL A 192 -4.18 52.30 -12.01
N LEU A 193 -4.54 52.79 -10.81
CA LEU A 193 -3.81 52.53 -9.56
C LEU A 193 -4.10 51.13 -8.96
N SER A 194 -5.04 50.39 -9.55
CA SER A 194 -5.44 49.06 -9.08
C SER A 194 -4.46 47.94 -9.45
N VAL A 195 -3.48 48.20 -10.32
CA VAL A 195 -2.60 47.18 -10.94
C VAL A 195 -1.83 46.34 -9.90
N GLY A 196 -1.46 46.94 -8.75
CA GLY A 196 -0.76 46.23 -7.67
C GLY A 196 -1.67 45.34 -6.80
N HIS A 197 -2.94 45.71 -6.62
CA HIS A 197 -3.90 44.99 -5.76
C HIS A 197 -4.77 43.98 -6.52
N VAL A 198 -4.90 44.13 -7.85
CA VAL A 198 -5.72 43.26 -8.72
C VAL A 198 -4.97 41.98 -9.15
N SER A 199 -3.64 41.97 -9.04
CA SER A 199 -2.80 40.81 -9.39
C SER A 199 -2.87 39.66 -8.37
N LYS A 200 -3.26 39.94 -7.12
CA LYS A 200 -3.35 38.91 -6.08
C LYS A 200 -4.48 37.94 -6.38
N THR A 201 -4.17 36.65 -6.30
CA THR A 201 -5.07 35.58 -6.76
C THR A 201 -5.55 34.70 -5.61
N TYR A 202 -4.80 34.67 -4.50
CA TYR A 202 -5.11 33.87 -3.33
C TYR A 202 -5.11 34.71 -2.05
N LYS A 203 -5.92 34.29 -1.08
CA LYS A 203 -5.91 34.80 0.29
C LYS A 203 -5.62 33.64 1.23
N CYS A 204 -4.72 33.85 2.19
CA CYS A 204 -4.48 32.93 3.28
C CYS A 204 -5.51 33.13 4.39
N ASP A 205 -6.15 32.05 4.83
CA ASP A 205 -7.12 32.06 5.93
C ASP A 205 -6.47 32.03 7.31
N THR A 206 -5.18 31.66 7.38
CA THR A 206 -4.43 31.61 8.63
C THR A 206 -3.84 32.97 9.02
N CYS A 207 -3.18 33.67 8.10
CA CYS A 207 -2.55 34.97 8.39
C CYS A 207 -3.23 36.17 7.71
N GLY A 208 -4.23 35.94 6.85
CA GLY A 208 -4.94 37.01 6.14
C GLY A 208 -4.21 37.61 4.93
N ALA A 209 -2.96 37.22 4.68
CA ALA A 209 -2.16 37.74 3.57
C ALA A 209 -2.78 37.41 2.20
N LYS A 210 -2.73 38.37 1.27
CA LYS A 210 -3.19 38.22 -0.12
C LYS A 210 -1.99 38.20 -1.07
N PHE A 211 -1.88 37.20 -1.94
CA PHE A 211 -0.74 37.02 -2.83
C PHE A 211 -1.12 36.45 -4.20
#